data_AF-A0A1A9ACY4-F1
#
_entry.id   AF-A0A1A9ACY4-F1
#
_cell.length_a   1.000
_cell.length_b   1.000
_cell.length_c   1.000
_cell.angle_alpha   90.00
_cell.angle_beta   90.00
_cell.angle_gamma   90.00
#
_symmetry.space_group_name_H-M   'P 1'
#
loop_
_entity.id
_entity.type
_entity.pdbx_description
1 polymer ?
#
loop_
_entity_poly.entity_id
_entity_poly.type
_entity_poly.pdbx_seq_one_letter_code
_entity_poly.pdbx_strand_id
1 'polypeptide(L)'
;MSLYNAAALSNRYKEKLDSYENSTEMKNMAGCSEFHNEHLNAKDKQNKICEAVISFLSHLQKETDPIYRDSGCKYLYFWLYTHVISNQQTIENTLNIYKELYNIYNKNHEGSDVLTNYINVMNEDISDKLVKLTNIYNKLDNFYDGITEPLPKGKCNSGVSELYATYLDECKKGYDDDFCDELKIFRKKHNFIIERVLSCEGKQYLLPPVERFNTVSKTIVPFTLLSVTSFILPVLYKFTALGPWIRHHIGKNRNVCNNMNEEADQLVYSYEIEDDNFSMQNYNIAYNSS
;
A
#
# COMPACT_ATOMS: atom_id res chain seq x y z
N MET A 1 8.66 12.92 -4.46
CA MET A 1 8.35 12.73 -5.89
C MET A 1 8.14 11.25 -6.06
N SER A 2 6.96 10.80 -6.51
CA SER A 2 6.66 9.36 -6.57
C SER A 2 7.64 8.68 -7.53
N LEU A 3 8.22 7.57 -7.09
CA LEU A 3 9.15 6.76 -7.87
C LEU A 3 8.55 6.32 -9.22
N TYR A 4 7.23 6.17 -9.31
CA TYR A 4 6.52 5.61 -10.46
C TYR A 4 5.74 6.62 -11.31
N ASN A 5 5.99 7.91 -11.13
CA ASN A 5 5.38 8.99 -11.93
C ASN A 5 5.47 8.74 -13.46
N ALA A 6 6.52 8.08 -13.93
CA ALA A 6 6.72 7.73 -15.33
C ALA A 6 5.58 6.90 -15.93
N ALA A 7 4.92 6.05 -15.12
CA ALA A 7 3.83 5.19 -15.59
C ALA A 7 2.60 6.02 -16.02
N ALA A 8 2.22 7.01 -15.23
CA ALA A 8 1.09 7.90 -15.54
C ALA A 8 1.42 8.93 -16.64
N LEU A 9 2.70 9.22 -16.87
CA LEU A 9 3.19 10.22 -17.82
C LEU A 9 3.74 9.63 -19.12
N SER A 10 3.54 8.33 -19.35
CA SER A 10 4.08 7.57 -20.50
C SER A 10 3.90 8.28 -21.84
N ASN A 11 2.70 8.82 -22.10
CA ASN A 11 2.37 9.51 -23.35
C ASN A 11 3.25 10.73 -23.64
N ARG A 12 3.82 11.40 -22.62
CA ARG A 12 4.72 12.55 -22.79
C ARG A 12 6.06 12.19 -23.45
N TYR A 13 6.45 10.92 -23.37
CA TYR A 13 7.75 10.43 -23.82
C TYR A 13 7.60 9.53 -25.04
N LYS A 14 6.50 8.77 -25.10
CA LYS A 14 6.18 7.81 -26.15
C LYS A 14 6.35 8.40 -27.55
N GLU A 15 5.63 9.47 -27.86
CA GLU A 15 5.65 10.11 -29.19
C GLU A 15 7.08 10.50 -29.61
N LYS A 16 7.89 10.93 -28.65
CA LYS A 16 9.27 11.36 -28.91
C LYS A 16 10.19 10.18 -29.18
N LEU A 17 10.10 9.11 -28.39
CA LEU A 17 10.85 7.87 -28.62
C LEU A 17 10.46 7.20 -29.93
N ASP A 18 9.16 7.07 -30.19
CA ASP A 18 8.63 6.51 -31.44
C ASP A 18 9.10 7.34 -32.65
N SER A 19 9.20 8.67 -32.50
CA SER A 19 9.74 9.52 -33.57
C SER A 19 11.23 9.28 -33.85
N TYR A 20 12.03 8.98 -32.82
CA TYR A 20 13.45 8.68 -32.99
C TYR A 20 13.67 7.30 -33.60
N GLU A 21 12.92 6.29 -33.17
CA GLU A 21 12.99 4.94 -33.72
C GLU A 21 12.64 4.89 -35.22
N ASN A 22 11.63 5.68 -35.62
CA ASN A 22 11.15 5.75 -37.00
C ASN A 22 11.91 6.75 -37.87
N SER A 23 12.86 7.50 -37.31
CA SER A 23 13.67 8.47 -38.05
C SER A 23 14.44 7.80 -39.19
N THR A 24 14.42 8.42 -40.36
CA THR A 24 15.28 8.08 -41.51
C THR A 24 16.60 8.83 -41.49
N GLU A 25 16.67 9.95 -40.76
CA GLU A 25 17.91 10.68 -40.52
C GLU A 25 18.69 9.97 -39.41
N MET A 26 19.78 9.31 -39.80
CA MET A 26 20.72 8.72 -38.85
C MET A 26 21.53 9.85 -38.19
N LYS A 27 21.16 10.20 -36.96
CA LYS A 27 21.92 11.12 -36.10
C LYS A 27 22.56 10.31 -34.97
N ASN A 28 23.78 10.68 -34.58
CA ASN A 28 24.47 10.12 -33.40
C ASN A 28 24.81 8.61 -33.48
N MET A 29 25.32 8.13 -34.62
CA MET A 29 25.68 6.70 -34.82
C MET A 29 26.86 6.21 -33.97
N ALA A 30 27.64 7.10 -33.33
CA ALA A 30 28.85 6.72 -32.63
C ALA A 30 28.55 5.72 -31.50
N GLY A 31 29.12 4.52 -31.62
CA GLY A 31 28.91 3.41 -30.69
C GLY A 31 27.66 2.55 -30.92
N CYS A 32 26.77 2.92 -31.85
CA CYS A 32 25.59 2.12 -32.19
C CYS A 32 25.79 1.18 -33.38
N SER A 33 26.81 1.41 -34.21
CA SER A 33 27.11 0.55 -35.37
C SER A 33 27.51 -0.86 -34.99
N GLU A 34 28.17 -1.01 -33.84
CA GLU A 34 28.67 -2.28 -33.29
C GLU A 34 27.77 -2.84 -32.19
N PHE A 35 26.68 -2.14 -31.84
CA PHE A 35 25.78 -2.56 -30.78
C PHE A 35 25.01 -3.81 -31.21
N HIS A 36 25.22 -4.89 -30.47
CA HIS A 36 24.49 -6.13 -30.65
C HIS A 36 24.17 -6.74 -29.28
N ASN A 37 22.92 -7.12 -29.08
CA ASN A 37 22.49 -7.81 -27.87
C ASN A 37 21.58 -8.99 -28.21
N GLU A 38 21.87 -10.16 -27.65
CA GLU A 38 21.17 -11.41 -27.95
C GLU A 38 19.73 -11.45 -27.41
N HIS A 39 19.40 -10.59 -26.44
CA HIS A 39 18.08 -10.54 -25.83
C HIS A 39 17.12 -9.59 -26.55
N LEU A 40 17.57 -8.86 -27.58
CA LEU A 40 16.70 -8.02 -28.41
C LEU A 40 16.10 -8.82 -29.57
N ASN A 41 14.83 -8.57 -29.88
CA ASN A 41 14.15 -9.25 -30.98
C ASN A 41 14.83 -8.97 -32.33
N ALA A 42 15.17 -10.02 -33.08
CA ALA A 42 15.84 -9.96 -34.39
C ALA A 42 15.04 -9.25 -35.51
N LYS A 43 13.77 -8.88 -35.25
CA LYS A 43 12.96 -8.05 -36.16
C LYS A 43 13.38 -6.58 -36.12
N ASP A 44 14.00 -6.14 -35.05
CA ASP A 44 14.39 -4.77 -34.86
C ASP A 44 15.84 -4.61 -35.31
N LYS A 45 16.10 -3.62 -36.15
CA LYS A 45 17.47 -3.21 -36.44
C LYS A 45 18.02 -2.68 -35.11
N GLN A 46 18.72 -3.51 -34.34
CA GLN A 46 19.20 -3.16 -32.98
C GLN A 46 19.96 -1.83 -32.95
N ASN A 47 20.65 -1.49 -34.04
CA ASN A 47 21.29 -0.19 -34.24
C ASN A 47 20.28 0.99 -34.16
N LYS A 48 19.07 0.85 -34.70
CA LYS A 48 17.99 1.85 -34.57
C LYS A 48 17.51 2.01 -33.14
N ILE A 49 17.39 0.91 -32.40
CA ILE A 49 17.05 0.97 -30.96
C ILE A 49 18.13 1.78 -30.24
N CYS A 50 19.40 1.46 -30.49
CA CYS A 50 20.51 2.22 -29.93
C CYS A 50 20.44 3.71 -30.31
N GLU A 51 20.30 4.04 -31.60
CA GLU A 51 20.21 5.42 -32.08
C GLU A 51 19.05 6.19 -31.44
N ALA A 52 17.88 5.55 -31.27
CA ALA A 52 16.73 6.13 -30.60
C ALA A 52 17.02 6.43 -29.13
N VAL A 53 17.64 5.48 -28.43
CA VAL A 53 18.05 5.64 -27.03
C VAL A 53 19.06 6.78 -26.87
N ILE A 54 20.11 6.83 -27.69
CA ILE A 54 21.12 7.90 -27.66
C ILE A 54 20.48 9.27 -27.91
N SER A 55 19.58 9.36 -28.90
CA SER A 55 18.87 10.60 -29.23
C SER A 55 17.96 11.05 -28.09
N PHE A 56 17.28 10.11 -27.44
CA PHE A 56 16.41 10.40 -26.31
C PHE A 56 17.20 10.80 -25.05
N LEU A 57 18.32 10.13 -24.74
CA LEU A 57 19.21 10.53 -23.65
C LEU A 57 19.80 11.93 -23.87
N SER A 58 20.22 12.22 -25.10
CA SER A 58 20.68 13.57 -25.50
C SER A 58 19.61 14.63 -25.29
N HIS A 59 18.34 14.28 -25.54
CA HIS A 59 17.20 15.15 -25.28
C HIS A 59 17.01 15.39 -23.78
N LEU A 60 16.94 14.32 -22.98
CA LEU A 60 16.78 14.42 -21.52
C LEU A 60 17.91 15.22 -20.86
N GLN A 61 19.14 15.11 -21.37
CA GLN A 61 20.27 15.89 -20.87
C GLN A 61 20.05 17.40 -21.03
N LYS A 62 19.38 17.84 -22.10
CA LYS A 62 19.13 19.28 -22.36
C LYS A 62 17.94 19.84 -21.58
N GLU A 63 17.04 18.98 -21.11
CA GLU A 63 15.88 19.40 -20.32
C GLU A 63 16.29 19.96 -18.96
N THR A 64 15.54 20.88 -18.38
CA THR A 64 15.90 21.46 -17.06
C THR A 64 15.08 20.89 -15.90
N ASP A 65 13.88 20.37 -16.19
CA ASP A 65 12.98 19.82 -15.18
C ASP A 65 13.47 18.44 -14.69
N PRO A 66 13.83 18.30 -13.40
CA PRO A 66 14.24 17.02 -12.83
C PRO A 66 13.13 15.97 -12.87
N ILE A 67 11.85 16.36 -12.77
CA ILE A 67 10.71 15.44 -12.88
C ILE A 67 10.66 14.85 -14.29
N TYR A 68 10.84 15.71 -15.29
CA TYR A 68 10.84 15.30 -16.69
C TYR A 68 11.99 14.34 -17.00
N ARG A 69 13.20 14.63 -16.48
CA ARG A 69 14.39 13.78 -16.64
C ARG A 69 14.20 12.41 -15.98
N ASP A 70 13.84 12.38 -14.71
CA ASP A 70 13.63 11.13 -13.96
C ASP A 70 12.58 10.24 -14.62
N SER A 71 11.42 10.83 -14.94
CA SER A 71 10.31 10.09 -15.54
C SER A 71 10.66 9.65 -16.97
N GLY A 72 11.42 10.45 -17.72
CA GLY A 72 11.94 10.09 -19.02
C GLY A 72 12.92 8.92 -18.97
N CYS A 73 13.88 8.94 -18.04
CA CYS A 73 14.83 7.82 -17.84
C CYS A 73 14.10 6.51 -17.53
N LYS A 74 13.11 6.56 -16.63
CA LYS A 74 12.28 5.39 -16.28
C LYS A 74 11.42 4.93 -17.45
N TYR A 75 10.81 5.85 -18.18
CA TYR A 75 10.02 5.49 -19.35
C TYR A 75 10.89 4.87 -20.46
N LEU A 76 12.12 5.34 -20.66
CA LEU A 76 13.07 4.73 -21.59
C LEU A 76 13.34 3.26 -21.26
N TYR A 77 13.47 2.92 -19.98
CA TYR A 77 13.57 1.52 -19.54
C TYR A 77 12.32 0.73 -19.96
N PHE A 78 11.12 1.24 -19.70
CA PHE A 78 9.88 0.59 -20.11
C PHE A 78 9.78 0.43 -21.63
N TRP A 79 10.21 1.43 -22.39
CA TRP A 79 10.24 1.36 -23.85
C TRP A 79 11.17 0.24 -24.32
N LEU A 80 12.39 0.15 -23.79
CA LEU A 80 13.31 -0.96 -24.08
C LEU A 80 12.72 -2.33 -23.71
N TYR A 81 12.02 -2.42 -22.58
CA TYR A 81 11.34 -3.65 -22.15
C TYR A 81 10.40 -4.21 -23.23
N THR A 82 9.77 -3.34 -24.04
CA THR A 82 8.89 -3.79 -25.13
C THR A 82 9.62 -4.40 -26.34
N HIS A 83 10.93 -4.17 -26.46
CA HIS A 83 11.77 -4.73 -27.54
C HIS A 83 12.54 -6.00 -27.15
N VAL A 84 12.63 -6.29 -25.85
CA VAL A 84 13.33 -7.48 -25.33
C VAL A 84 12.51 -8.75 -25.58
N ILE A 85 13.20 -9.84 -25.92
CA ILE A 85 12.60 -11.17 -26.08
C ILE A 85 11.99 -11.60 -24.74
N SER A 86 10.68 -11.79 -24.73
CA SER A 86 9.94 -12.20 -23.53
C SER A 86 10.38 -13.57 -23.05
N ASN A 87 10.99 -13.62 -21.87
CA ASN A 87 11.39 -14.83 -21.13
C ASN A 87 11.33 -14.59 -19.59
N GLN A 88 11.78 -15.55 -18.78
CA GLN A 88 11.75 -15.42 -17.31
C GLN A 88 12.66 -14.30 -16.77
N GLN A 89 13.69 -13.90 -17.52
CA GLN A 89 14.70 -12.90 -17.15
C GLN A 89 14.45 -11.56 -17.86
N THR A 90 13.25 -11.31 -18.40
CA THR A 90 12.99 -10.10 -19.22
C THR A 90 13.37 -8.80 -18.49
N ILE A 91 13.08 -8.69 -17.19
CA ILE A 91 13.41 -7.52 -16.38
C ILE A 91 14.93 -7.33 -16.23
N GLU A 92 15.65 -8.40 -15.86
CA GLU A 92 17.10 -8.40 -15.73
C GLU A 92 17.79 -8.08 -17.07
N ASN A 93 17.38 -8.76 -18.14
CA ASN A 93 17.90 -8.55 -19.49
C ASN A 93 17.68 -7.11 -19.98
N THR A 94 16.49 -6.55 -19.71
CA THR A 94 16.20 -5.13 -20.04
C THR A 94 17.11 -4.19 -19.27
N LEU A 95 17.33 -4.43 -17.97
CA LEU A 95 18.22 -3.61 -17.15
C LEU A 95 19.67 -3.64 -17.66
N ASN A 96 20.14 -4.82 -18.07
CA ASN A 96 21.48 -4.99 -18.63
C ASN A 96 21.64 -4.20 -19.94
N ILE A 97 20.69 -4.34 -20.87
CA ILE A 97 20.65 -3.57 -22.12
C ILE A 97 20.59 -2.05 -21.84
N TYR A 98 19.73 -1.64 -20.92
CA TYR A 98 19.55 -0.23 -20.55
C TYR A 98 20.87 0.38 -20.05
N LYS A 99 21.59 -0.33 -19.17
CA LYS A 99 22.90 0.11 -18.67
C LYS A 99 23.98 0.09 -19.76
N GLU A 100 23.97 -0.92 -20.64
CA GLU A 100 24.89 -1.01 -21.77
C GLU A 100 24.73 0.19 -22.72
N LEU A 101 23.50 0.51 -23.11
CA LEU A 101 23.18 1.66 -23.97
C LEU A 101 23.53 3.00 -23.31
N TYR A 102 23.30 3.13 -21.99
CA TYR A 102 23.73 4.32 -21.26
C TYR A 102 25.26 4.45 -21.20
N ASN A 103 26.00 3.34 -21.10
CA ASN A 103 27.45 3.36 -21.18
C ASN A 103 27.94 3.80 -22.57
N ILE A 104 27.28 3.37 -23.65
CA ILE A 104 27.57 3.83 -25.01
C ILE A 104 27.35 5.34 -25.12
N TYR A 105 26.24 5.84 -24.57
CA TYR A 105 25.94 7.27 -24.51
C TYR A 105 27.05 8.06 -23.81
N ASN A 106 27.44 7.66 -22.60
CA ASN A 106 28.47 8.36 -21.83
C ASN A 106 29.83 8.37 -22.50
N LYS A 107 30.21 7.26 -23.15
CA LYS A 107 31.51 7.16 -23.85
C LYS A 107 31.59 8.01 -25.10
N ASN A 108 30.49 8.18 -25.83
CA ASN A 108 30.54 8.67 -27.22
C ASN A 108 29.79 10.00 -27.44
N HIS A 109 28.96 10.48 -26.50
CA HIS A 109 28.02 11.58 -26.75
C HIS A 109 27.99 12.64 -25.65
N GLU A 110 29.16 12.94 -25.04
CA GLU A 110 29.29 13.94 -23.97
C GLU A 110 28.28 13.71 -22.83
N GLY A 111 28.08 12.43 -22.48
CA GLY A 111 27.14 12.07 -21.43
C GLY A 111 27.53 12.75 -20.12
N SER A 112 26.54 13.41 -19.51
CA SER A 112 26.70 14.08 -18.23
C SER A 112 26.23 13.18 -17.09
N ASP A 113 26.90 13.29 -15.94
CA ASP A 113 26.49 12.67 -14.67
C ASP A 113 25.06 13.08 -14.23
N VAL A 114 24.48 14.10 -14.86
CA VAL A 114 23.11 14.57 -14.61
C VAL A 114 22.07 13.45 -14.70
N LEU A 115 22.21 12.51 -15.66
CA LEU A 115 21.26 11.40 -15.79
C LEU A 115 21.63 10.18 -14.94
N THR A 116 22.87 10.11 -14.44
CA THR A 116 23.40 8.95 -13.71
C THR A 116 22.58 8.63 -12.47
N ASN A 117 22.12 9.65 -11.74
CA ASN A 117 21.32 9.44 -10.53
C ASN A 117 19.97 8.78 -10.82
N TYR A 118 19.32 9.12 -11.93
CA TYR A 118 18.03 8.51 -12.30
C TYR A 118 18.21 7.08 -12.80
N ILE A 119 19.27 6.83 -13.55
CA ILE A 119 19.56 5.52 -14.14
C ILE A 119 20.01 4.53 -13.05
N ASN A 120 20.86 4.96 -12.11
CA ASN A 120 21.39 4.08 -11.07
C ASN A 120 20.36 3.70 -9.99
N VAL A 121 19.26 4.45 -9.86
CA VAL A 121 18.15 4.07 -8.99
C VAL A 121 17.43 2.82 -9.51
N MET A 122 17.46 2.57 -10.81
CA MET A 122 16.78 1.42 -11.41
C MET A 122 17.41 0.09 -10.98
N ASN A 123 16.59 -0.76 -10.37
CA ASN A 123 16.90 -2.14 -10.03
C ASN A 123 15.70 -3.04 -10.42
N GLU A 124 15.84 -4.36 -10.29
CA GLU A 124 14.81 -5.31 -10.75
C GLU A 124 13.44 -5.08 -10.11
N ASP A 125 13.38 -4.78 -8.81
CA ASP A 125 12.13 -4.56 -8.08
C ASP A 125 11.41 -3.29 -8.56
N ILE A 126 12.15 -2.19 -8.72
CA ILE A 126 11.61 -0.93 -9.26
C ILE A 126 11.17 -1.12 -10.71
N SER A 127 11.98 -1.81 -11.50
CA SER A 127 11.70 -2.09 -12.90
C SER A 127 10.45 -2.94 -13.09
N ASP A 128 10.28 -4.00 -12.32
CA ASP A 128 9.10 -4.87 -12.36
C ASP A 128 7.82 -4.09 -12.04
N LYS A 129 7.83 -3.32 -10.95
CA LYS A 129 6.67 -2.49 -10.55
C LYS A 129 6.38 -1.39 -11.55
N LEU A 130 7.40 -0.75 -12.11
CA LEU A 130 7.22 0.25 -13.18
C LEU A 130 6.56 -0.37 -14.41
N VAL A 131 6.99 -1.57 -14.82
CA VAL A 131 6.39 -2.30 -15.94
C VAL A 131 4.93 -2.65 -15.64
N LYS A 132 4.62 -3.18 -14.46
CA LYS A 132 3.25 -3.48 -14.02
C LYS A 132 2.34 -2.26 -14.10
N LEU A 133 2.79 -1.13 -13.53
CA LEU A 133 2.03 0.12 -13.52
C LEU A 133 1.86 0.69 -14.94
N THR A 134 2.92 0.73 -15.73
CA THR A 134 2.83 1.28 -17.08
C THR A 134 1.92 0.43 -17.97
N ASN A 135 1.98 -0.90 -17.84
CA ASN A 135 1.10 -1.81 -18.60
C ASN A 135 -0.38 -1.65 -18.24
N ILE A 136 -0.72 -1.46 -16.95
CA ILE A 136 -2.13 -1.27 -16.56
C ILE A 136 -2.67 0.08 -17.03
N TYR A 137 -1.84 1.14 -17.03
CA TYR A 137 -2.17 2.42 -17.67
C TYR A 137 -2.40 2.27 -19.18
N ASN A 138 -1.47 1.62 -19.90
CA ASN A 138 -1.61 1.39 -21.34
C ASN A 138 -2.87 0.58 -21.67
N LYS A 139 -3.22 -0.41 -20.83
CA LYS A 139 -4.44 -1.20 -21.01
C LYS A 139 -5.71 -0.35 -20.86
N LEU A 140 -5.73 0.55 -19.88
CA LEU A 140 -6.83 1.50 -19.68
C LEU A 140 -6.93 2.50 -20.85
N ASP A 141 -5.81 3.07 -21.27
CA ASP A 141 -5.78 4.04 -22.37
C ASP A 141 -6.24 3.37 -23.68
N ASN A 142 -5.75 2.16 -24.00
CA ASN A 142 -6.22 1.39 -25.16
C ASN A 142 -7.73 1.06 -25.10
N PHE A 143 -8.24 0.73 -23.91
CA PHE A 143 -9.67 0.51 -23.72
C PHE A 143 -10.46 1.79 -24.02
N TYR A 144 -9.99 2.93 -23.53
CA TYR A 144 -10.63 4.22 -23.73
C TYR A 144 -10.61 4.66 -25.21
N ASP A 145 -9.45 4.57 -25.86
CA ASP A 145 -9.28 4.95 -27.27
C ASP A 145 -10.09 4.06 -28.23
N GLY A 146 -10.34 2.80 -27.84
CA GLY A 146 -11.15 1.85 -28.60
C GLY A 146 -12.67 2.09 -28.52
N ILE A 147 -13.13 3.09 -27.76
CA ILE A 147 -14.56 3.41 -27.61
C ILE A 147 -14.97 4.43 -28.67
N THR A 148 -15.88 4.02 -29.56
CA THR A 148 -16.61 4.93 -30.44
C THR A 148 -17.99 5.24 -29.83
N GLU A 149 -18.36 6.52 -29.81
CA GLU A 149 -19.69 6.94 -29.39
C GLU A 149 -20.77 6.55 -30.41
N PRO A 150 -22.00 6.22 -29.98
CA PRO A 150 -22.44 6.07 -28.59
C PRO A 150 -22.02 4.73 -27.98
N LEU A 151 -21.70 4.72 -26.66
CA LEU A 151 -21.28 3.50 -25.96
C LEU A 151 -22.33 2.38 -26.12
N PRO A 152 -21.95 1.24 -26.72
CA PRO A 152 -22.82 0.06 -26.71
C PRO A 152 -23.04 -0.40 -25.27
N LYS A 153 -24.31 -0.59 -24.87
CA LYS A 153 -24.68 -1.17 -23.56
C LYS A 153 -23.85 -2.44 -23.31
N GLY A 154 -23.05 -2.46 -22.24
CA GLY A 154 -22.24 -3.61 -21.84
C GLY A 154 -20.72 -3.49 -22.03
N LYS A 155 -20.19 -2.42 -22.63
CA LYS A 155 -18.73 -2.20 -22.78
C LYS A 155 -18.06 -1.45 -21.62
N CYS A 156 -18.50 -1.66 -20.38
CA CYS A 156 -17.93 -0.97 -19.20
C CYS A 156 -16.78 -1.73 -18.51
N ASN A 157 -16.42 -2.91 -19.04
CA ASN A 157 -15.30 -3.68 -18.51
C ASN A 157 -14.00 -3.26 -19.20
N SER A 158 -13.18 -2.49 -18.49
CA SER A 158 -11.84 -2.08 -18.96
C SER A 158 -10.82 -3.23 -19.02
N GLY A 159 -11.15 -4.38 -18.42
CA GLY A 159 -10.27 -5.55 -18.36
C GLY A 159 -9.06 -5.38 -17.43
N VAL A 160 -9.01 -4.33 -16.61
CA VAL A 160 -7.89 -4.07 -15.70
C VAL A 160 -8.10 -4.65 -14.29
N SER A 161 -9.33 -5.07 -13.96
CA SER A 161 -9.73 -5.43 -12.58
C SER A 161 -8.90 -6.56 -11.98
N GLU A 162 -8.58 -7.61 -12.76
CA GLU A 162 -7.78 -8.74 -12.29
C GLU A 162 -6.32 -8.33 -12.01
N LEU A 163 -5.70 -7.59 -12.93
CA LEU A 163 -4.35 -7.05 -12.75
C LEU A 163 -4.28 -6.13 -11.53
N TYR A 164 -5.25 -5.22 -11.40
CA TYR A 164 -5.35 -4.31 -10.27
C TYR A 164 -5.50 -5.06 -8.94
N ALA A 165 -6.30 -6.14 -8.89
CA ALA A 165 -6.47 -6.94 -7.68
C ALA A 165 -5.15 -7.60 -7.24
N THR A 166 -4.37 -8.13 -8.18
CA THR A 166 -3.03 -8.69 -7.93
C THR A 166 -2.08 -7.62 -7.41
N TYR A 167 -2.03 -6.45 -8.05
CA TYR A 167 -1.16 -5.35 -7.62
C TYR A 167 -1.58 -4.75 -6.28
N LEU A 168 -2.88 -4.75 -5.97
CA LEU A 168 -3.40 -4.34 -4.68
C LEU A 168 -2.97 -5.29 -3.56
N ASP A 169 -2.97 -6.60 -3.81
CA ASP A 169 -2.47 -7.60 -2.85
C ASP A 169 -0.96 -7.42 -2.60
N GLU A 170 -0.19 -7.21 -3.67
CA GLU A 170 1.24 -6.90 -3.59
C GLU A 170 1.51 -5.62 -2.79
N CYS A 171 0.80 -4.53 -3.08
CA CYS A 171 0.88 -3.28 -2.33
C CYS A 171 0.57 -3.46 -0.83
N LYS A 172 -0.45 -4.28 -0.50
CA LYS A 172 -0.83 -4.53 0.91
C LYS A 172 0.24 -5.30 1.67
N LYS A 173 0.93 -6.23 1.02
CA LYS A 173 1.94 -7.10 1.61
C LYS A 173 3.34 -6.48 1.63
N GLY A 174 3.67 -5.72 0.58
CA GLY A 174 4.97 -5.06 0.39
C GLY A 174 5.13 -3.80 1.25
N TYR A 175 6.28 -3.14 1.12
CA TYR A 175 6.64 -1.88 1.81
C TYR A 175 6.81 -0.68 0.87
N ASP A 176 6.45 -0.84 -0.39
CA ASP A 176 6.61 0.19 -1.41
C ASP A 176 5.40 1.13 -1.42
N ASP A 177 5.50 2.19 -0.62
CA ASP A 177 4.46 3.21 -0.52
C ASP A 177 4.23 3.96 -1.83
N ASP A 178 5.29 4.19 -2.62
CA ASP A 178 5.19 4.85 -3.92
C ASP A 178 4.39 3.99 -4.91
N PHE A 179 4.57 2.67 -4.90
CA PHE A 179 3.78 1.74 -5.72
C PHE A 179 2.29 1.78 -5.32
N CYS A 180 2.02 1.74 -4.02
CA CYS A 180 0.66 1.85 -3.49
C CYS A 180 0.00 3.19 -3.83
N ASP A 181 0.75 4.29 -3.75
CA ASP A 181 0.26 5.62 -4.05
C ASP A 181 -0.03 5.79 -5.54
N GLU A 182 0.81 5.21 -6.42
CA GLU A 182 0.54 5.20 -7.85
C GLU A 182 -0.71 4.37 -8.17
N LEU A 183 -0.94 3.24 -7.50
CA LEU A 183 -2.20 2.48 -7.63
C LEU A 183 -3.43 3.30 -7.19
N LYS A 184 -3.31 4.15 -6.17
CA LYS A 184 -4.40 5.07 -5.77
C LYS A 184 -4.69 6.07 -6.87
N ILE A 185 -3.66 6.60 -7.53
CA ILE A 185 -3.79 7.54 -8.65
C ILE A 185 -4.45 6.84 -9.84
N PHE A 186 -3.95 5.65 -10.22
CA PHE A 186 -4.53 4.83 -11.28
C PHE A 186 -6.01 4.57 -11.04
N ARG A 187 -6.37 4.13 -9.82
CA ARG A 187 -7.77 3.91 -9.43
C ARG A 187 -8.64 5.15 -9.64
N LYS A 188 -8.16 6.33 -9.23
CA LYS A 188 -8.90 7.59 -9.40
C LYS A 188 -9.14 7.88 -10.88
N LYS A 189 -8.10 7.76 -11.72
CA LYS A 189 -8.20 7.94 -13.19
C LYS A 189 -9.21 6.97 -13.79
N HIS A 190 -9.07 5.68 -13.48
CA HIS A 190 -9.96 4.63 -13.97
C HIS A 190 -11.42 4.89 -13.59
N ASN A 191 -11.72 5.03 -12.30
CA ASN A 191 -13.11 5.17 -11.85
C ASN A 191 -13.74 6.48 -12.37
N PHE A 192 -12.95 7.55 -12.52
CA PHE A 192 -13.42 8.76 -13.18
C PHE A 192 -13.83 8.51 -14.63
N ILE A 193 -13.00 7.81 -15.41
CA ILE A 193 -13.32 7.47 -16.80
C ILE A 193 -14.60 6.63 -16.86
N ILE A 194 -14.68 5.56 -16.08
CA ILE A 194 -15.84 4.66 -16.06
C ILE A 194 -17.13 5.40 -15.68
N GLU A 195 -17.14 6.15 -14.58
CA GLU A 195 -18.36 6.79 -14.06
C GLU A 195 -18.73 8.08 -14.77
N ARG A 196 -17.75 8.93 -15.08
CA ARG A 196 -18.00 10.31 -15.52
C ARG A 196 -17.88 10.51 -17.01
N VAL A 197 -17.00 9.75 -17.65
CA VAL A 197 -16.80 9.86 -19.11
C VAL A 197 -17.69 8.88 -19.83
N LEU A 198 -17.66 7.60 -19.43
CA LEU A 198 -18.43 6.54 -20.07
C LEU A 198 -19.84 6.39 -19.51
N SER A 199 -20.16 7.08 -18.41
CA SER A 199 -21.46 7.02 -17.72
C SER A 199 -21.90 5.60 -17.37
N CYS A 200 -20.95 4.74 -17.02
CA CYS A 200 -21.23 3.35 -16.63
C CYS A 200 -21.80 3.30 -15.22
N GLU A 201 -22.94 2.62 -15.06
CA GLU A 201 -23.57 2.39 -13.77
C GLU A 201 -23.19 1.03 -13.18
N GLY A 202 -22.96 0.98 -11.87
CA GLY A 202 -22.76 -0.26 -11.12
C GLY A 202 -21.35 -0.42 -10.55
N LYS A 203 -21.29 -0.80 -9.27
CA LYS A 203 -20.03 -0.95 -8.52
C LYS A 203 -19.08 -2.02 -9.08
N GLN A 204 -19.62 -2.99 -9.83
CA GLN A 204 -18.84 -4.06 -10.46
C GLN A 204 -17.80 -3.56 -11.48
N TYR A 205 -17.98 -2.35 -12.03
CA TYR A 205 -17.03 -1.73 -12.96
C TYR A 205 -16.00 -0.84 -12.26
N LEU A 206 -16.09 -0.67 -10.94
CA LEU A 206 -15.20 0.21 -10.18
C LEU A 206 -14.12 -0.59 -9.47
N LEU A 207 -12.93 -0.02 -9.40
CA LEU A 207 -11.82 -0.62 -8.68
C LEU A 207 -11.95 -0.37 -7.17
N PRO A 208 -11.65 -1.38 -6.32
CA PRO A 208 -11.69 -1.24 -4.88
C PRO A 208 -10.61 -0.28 -4.36
N PRO A 209 -10.81 0.37 -3.22
CA PRO A 209 -9.85 1.32 -2.65
C PRO A 209 -8.53 0.63 -2.27
N VAL A 210 -7.43 1.41 -2.32
CA VAL A 210 -6.13 0.98 -1.80
C VAL A 210 -6.06 1.29 -0.31
N GLU A 211 -6.50 0.33 0.50
CA GLU A 211 -6.42 0.38 1.95
C GLU A 211 -5.26 -0.50 2.42
N ARG A 212 -4.18 0.16 2.89
CA ARG A 212 -3.06 -0.50 3.53
C ARG A 212 -3.26 -0.41 5.04
N PHE A 213 -3.64 -1.53 5.65
CA PHE A 213 -3.66 -1.60 7.11
C PHE A 213 -2.21 -1.70 7.57
N ASN A 214 -1.70 -0.67 8.24
CA ASN A 214 -0.40 -0.74 8.91
C ASN A 214 -0.51 -1.79 10.03
N THR A 215 -0.22 -3.06 9.71
CA THR A 215 -0.20 -4.16 10.68
C THR A 215 0.68 -3.81 11.88
N VAL A 216 1.80 -3.13 11.60
CA VAL A 216 2.72 -2.56 12.58
C VAL A 216 2.02 -1.53 13.48
N SER A 217 1.25 -0.57 12.93
CA SER A 217 0.51 0.39 13.77
C SER A 217 -0.61 -0.30 14.56
N LYS A 218 -1.25 -1.32 14.02
CA LYS A 218 -2.37 -2.01 14.67
C LYS A 218 -1.92 -2.98 15.77
N THR A 219 -0.69 -3.49 15.71
CA THR A 219 -0.07 -4.26 16.80
C THR A 219 0.66 -3.34 17.78
N ILE A 220 1.46 -2.39 17.32
CA ILE A 220 2.23 -1.51 18.21
C ILE A 220 1.31 -0.66 19.08
N VAL A 221 0.21 -0.12 18.58
CA VAL A 221 -0.68 0.74 19.39
C VAL A 221 -1.25 0.01 20.62
N PRO A 222 -1.90 -1.16 20.52
CA PRO A 222 -2.37 -1.87 21.70
C PRO A 222 -1.22 -2.37 22.59
N PHE A 223 -0.11 -2.87 22.02
CA PHE A 223 1.04 -3.35 22.81
C PHE A 223 1.75 -2.22 23.57
N THR A 224 1.89 -1.03 22.97
CA THR A 224 2.46 0.16 23.62
C THR A 224 1.52 0.70 24.68
N LEU A 225 0.22 0.78 24.43
CA LEU A 225 -0.78 1.15 25.45
C LEU A 225 -0.78 0.20 26.64
N LEU A 226 -0.72 -1.12 26.41
CA LEU A 226 -0.62 -2.14 27.46
C LEU A 226 0.69 -2.03 28.25
N SER A 227 1.81 -1.79 27.58
CA SER A 227 3.13 -1.65 28.21
C SER A 227 3.19 -0.36 29.03
N VAL A 228 2.84 0.78 28.44
CA VAL A 228 2.85 2.09 29.10
C VAL A 228 1.94 2.11 30.33
N THR A 229 0.73 1.54 30.24
CA THR A 229 -0.15 1.42 31.42
C THR A 229 0.47 0.52 32.48
N SER A 230 1.05 -0.62 32.12
CA SER A 230 1.68 -1.55 33.08
C SER A 230 2.90 -0.96 33.80
N PHE A 231 3.68 -0.10 33.13
CA PHE A 231 4.86 0.52 33.75
C PHE A 231 4.53 1.82 34.50
N ILE A 232 3.63 2.65 33.97
CA ILE A 232 3.32 3.97 34.56
C ILE A 232 2.35 3.84 35.74
N LEU A 233 1.33 2.98 35.68
CA LEU A 233 0.32 2.88 36.73
C LEU A 233 0.89 2.49 38.11
N PRO A 234 1.80 1.50 38.24
CA PRO A 234 2.39 1.15 39.53
C PRO A 234 3.30 2.25 40.10
N VAL A 235 4.02 2.96 39.23
CA VAL A 235 4.89 4.07 39.61
C VAL A 235 4.04 5.24 40.11
N LEU A 236 2.99 5.61 39.38
CA LEU A 236 2.05 6.67 39.84
C LEU A 236 1.29 6.27 41.10
N TYR A 237 0.95 4.99 41.27
CA TYR A 237 0.30 4.50 42.49
C TYR A 237 1.22 4.62 43.71
N LYS A 238 2.54 4.38 43.56
CA LYS A 238 3.50 4.42 44.66
C LYS A 238 4.03 5.82 44.99
N PHE A 239 4.22 6.67 43.98
CA PHE A 239 4.96 7.94 44.11
C PHE A 239 4.09 9.19 43.99
N THR A 240 2.79 9.05 43.77
CA THR A 240 1.85 10.19 43.64
C THR A 240 0.76 10.11 44.73
N ALA A 241 0.15 11.24 45.09
CA ALA A 241 -0.95 11.32 46.09
C ALA A 241 -2.20 10.47 45.73
N LEU A 242 -2.23 9.89 44.52
CA LEU A 242 -3.23 8.94 44.06
C LEU A 242 -3.26 7.63 44.85
N GLY A 243 -2.12 7.12 45.31
CA GLY A 243 -2.08 5.88 46.10
C GLY A 243 -2.87 5.98 47.41
N PRO A 244 -2.57 6.97 48.27
CA PRO A 244 -3.35 7.26 49.47
C PRO A 244 -4.81 7.61 49.18
N TRP A 245 -5.10 8.36 48.12
CA TRP A 245 -6.46 8.74 47.72
C TRP A 245 -7.32 7.54 47.30
N ILE A 246 -6.78 6.62 46.48
CA ILE A 246 -7.45 5.37 46.09
C ILE A 246 -7.67 4.47 47.32
N ARG A 247 -6.66 4.33 48.18
CA ARG A 247 -6.76 3.53 49.41
C ARG A 247 -7.82 4.09 50.37
N HIS A 248 -7.95 5.41 50.46
CA HIS A 248 -8.99 6.08 51.22
C HIS A 248 -10.38 5.82 50.63
N HIS A 249 -10.56 5.90 49.31
CA HIS A 249 -11.84 5.59 48.65
C HIS A 249 -12.25 4.11 48.79
N ILE A 250 -11.32 3.17 48.61
CA ILE A 250 -11.58 1.74 48.79
C ILE A 250 -11.85 1.41 50.27
N GLY A 251 -11.09 2.01 51.19
CA GLY A 251 -11.29 1.86 52.64
C GLY A 251 -12.62 2.45 53.11
N LYS A 252 -13.07 3.57 52.52
CA LYS A 252 -14.36 4.20 52.82
C LYS A 252 -15.54 3.27 52.49
N ASN A 253 -15.47 2.50 51.39
CA ASN A 253 -16.48 1.47 51.09
C ASN A 253 -16.41 0.25 52.02
N ARG A 254 -15.25 -0.08 52.57
CA ARG A 254 -15.10 -1.19 53.53
C ARG A 254 -15.72 -0.87 54.89
N ASN A 255 -15.64 0.39 55.33
CA ASN A 255 -16.33 0.85 56.55
C ASN A 255 -17.85 0.89 56.39
N VAL A 256 -18.38 1.17 55.19
CA VAL A 256 -19.82 1.07 54.91
C VAL A 256 -20.33 -0.36 55.06
N CYS A 257 -19.54 -1.37 54.65
CA CYS A 257 -19.91 -2.78 54.82
C CYS A 257 -19.84 -3.24 56.29
N ASN A 258 -18.91 -2.70 57.08
CA ASN A 258 -18.85 -2.97 58.52
C ASN A 258 -19.99 -2.29 59.30
N ASN A 259 -20.41 -1.08 58.90
CA ASN A 259 -21.52 -0.38 59.52
C ASN A 259 -22.89 -1.03 59.21
N MET A 260 -23.03 -1.78 58.11
CA MET A 260 -24.23 -2.57 57.83
C MET A 260 -24.36 -3.82 58.73
N ASN A 261 -23.26 -4.31 59.31
CA ASN A 261 -23.30 -5.41 60.28
C ASN A 261 -23.50 -4.91 61.71
N GLU A 262 -23.01 -3.70 62.03
CA GLU A 262 -23.20 -3.11 63.37
C GLU A 262 -24.65 -2.61 63.61
N GLU A 263 -25.35 -2.17 62.55
CA GLU A 263 -26.78 -1.83 62.61
C GLU A 263 -27.71 -3.07 62.66
N ALA A 264 -27.24 -4.25 62.22
CA ALA A 264 -28.00 -5.50 62.32
C ALA A 264 -27.99 -6.07 63.76
N ASP A 265 -26.92 -5.84 64.51
CA ASP A 265 -26.78 -6.34 65.90
C ASP A 265 -27.49 -5.46 66.94
N GLN A 266 -27.86 -4.21 66.62
CA GLN A 266 -28.65 -3.34 67.51
C GLN A 266 -30.18 -3.49 67.36
N LEU A 267 -30.68 -4.27 66.39
CA LEU A 267 -32.11 -4.53 66.19
C LEU A 267 -32.61 -5.85 66.84
N VAL A 268 -31.76 -6.56 67.59
CA VAL A 268 -32.12 -7.89 68.13
C VAL A 268 -32.57 -7.88 69.60
N TYR A 269 -32.51 -6.74 70.33
CA TYR A 269 -32.97 -6.72 71.73
C TYR A 269 -33.70 -5.45 72.13
N SER A 270 -35.04 -5.51 72.17
CA SER A 270 -35.84 -4.91 73.25
C SER A 270 -37.32 -5.37 73.22
N TYR A 271 -37.66 -6.27 74.17
CA TYR A 271 -38.88 -6.29 75.03
C TYR A 271 -40.28 -6.45 74.35
N GLU A 272 -41.26 -7.24 74.81
CA GLU A 272 -41.52 -7.93 76.09
C GLU A 272 -42.80 -8.78 75.88
N ILE A 273 -42.88 -10.02 76.38
CA ILE A 273 -44.16 -10.70 76.67
C ILE A 273 -44.04 -11.25 78.10
N GLU A 274 -44.54 -10.48 79.06
CA GLU A 274 -45.18 -10.97 80.29
C GLU A 274 -46.60 -11.38 79.91
N ASP A 275 -47.28 -12.37 80.47
CA ASP A 275 -47.04 -13.37 81.50
C ASP A 275 -48.22 -14.36 81.30
N ASP A 276 -48.05 -15.66 81.54
CA ASP A 276 -49.20 -16.49 81.95
C ASP A 276 -48.72 -17.87 82.43
N ASN A 277 -48.75 -18.00 83.76
CA ASN A 277 -48.75 -19.28 84.46
C ASN A 277 -49.99 -20.10 84.08
N PHE A 278 -49.80 -21.23 83.40
CA PHE A 278 -50.74 -22.35 83.52
C PHE A 278 -50.00 -23.69 83.62
N SER A 279 -50.18 -24.31 84.79
CA SER A 279 -49.84 -25.67 85.15
C SER A 279 -50.61 -26.72 84.35
N MET A 280 -50.04 -27.95 84.30
CA MET A 280 -50.60 -29.26 83.92
C MET A 280 -49.98 -29.80 82.61
N GLN A 281 -49.48 -31.03 82.49
CA GLN A 281 -49.45 -32.18 83.38
C GLN A 281 -48.44 -33.20 82.83
N ASN A 282 -47.74 -33.89 83.73
CA ASN A 282 -46.98 -35.11 83.44
C ASN A 282 -47.91 -36.21 82.92
N TYR A 283 -47.62 -36.79 81.76
CA TYR A 283 -47.89 -38.21 81.51
C TYR A 283 -46.82 -38.81 80.57
N ASN A 284 -46.11 -39.82 81.05
CA ASN A 284 -45.30 -40.73 80.25
C ASN A 284 -45.62 -42.14 80.72
N ILE A 285 -46.53 -42.87 80.06
CA ILE A 285 -46.66 -44.33 80.14
C ILE A 285 -47.45 -44.77 78.89
N ALA A 286 -47.23 -45.87 78.18
CA ALA A 286 -46.10 -46.76 77.93
C ALA A 286 -46.57 -47.72 76.80
N TYR A 287 -45.61 -48.48 76.26
CA TYR A 287 -45.73 -49.53 75.24
C TYR A 287 -46.93 -50.48 75.35
N ASN A 288 -47.47 -50.89 74.19
CA ASN A 288 -47.32 -52.26 73.71
C ASN A 288 -47.78 -52.49 72.26
N SER A 289 -47.15 -53.49 71.67
CA SER A 289 -47.32 -54.16 70.37
C SER A 289 -48.71 -54.74 70.08
N SER A 290 -49.15 -54.64 68.82
CA SER A 290 -49.54 -55.72 67.89
C SER A 290 -49.78 -55.13 66.50
#